data_AF-A0A8T6EDB4-F1
#
_entry.id   AF-A0A8T6EDB4-F1
#
_cell.length_a   1.000
_cell.length_b   1.000
_cell.length_c   1.000
_cell.angle_alpha   90.00
_cell.angle_beta   90.00
_cell.angle_gamma   90.00
#
_symmetry.space_group_name_H-M   'P 1'
#
loop_
_entity.id
_entity.type
_entity.pdbx_description
1 polymer ?
#
loop_
_entity_poly.entity_id
_entity_poly.type
_entity_poly.pdbx_seq_one_letter_code
_entity_poly.pdbx_strand_id
1 'polypeptide(L)'
;MPGRPVAMGRGLTSRPTLRESHSVPSGTTIATAARWFRSNVSIRMAAPAIGPGDVVTMSYISGETPLRDIDGNKVESFGPVPVVNTFDPARLSSTDVDGTVLFMGFDQFITHSKLPAPADFAVAVDGAPRSVERVHSPGGVTATFLVLVLSAPVAAGEAVTLSYTKGETPLQEEYGDEIESFGPVPVKNVGGRPEFDWAEVNGSTLSVWLHPSPDIGVVPSAADFTVTVDGSNRVVDGVSIGFRSSYTLAREVRLTLVEPVDSDDTVTVAYAPGVTPLRHEGGDMARGFDRRPVANVTAPAIPVHLPELRPLRTIVSISGSVADLRGAAMEACELGVEIYATVDGDIIPFFPRLHGRIVNLAFEEAFADGLDDELLIFENCRTPYVGRSV
;
A
#
# COMPACT_ATOMS: atom_id res chain seq x y z
N MET A 1 57.05 -2.31 13.98
CA MET A 1 55.84 -1.80 14.69
C MET A 1 54.77 -1.53 13.65
N PRO A 2 53.53 -2.01 13.88
CA PRO A 2 52.44 -1.98 12.91
C PRO A 2 51.87 -0.57 12.72
N GLY A 3 51.34 -0.32 11.51
CA GLY A 3 50.82 0.96 11.05
C GLY A 3 49.61 1.44 11.86
N ARG A 4 49.57 2.76 12.08
CA ARG A 4 48.42 3.49 12.61
C ARG A 4 47.35 3.66 11.52
N PRO A 5 46.05 3.69 11.88
CA PRO A 5 44.95 3.78 10.93
C PRO A 5 44.88 5.15 10.26
N VAL A 6 44.63 5.16 8.95
CA VAL A 6 44.25 6.36 8.20
C VAL A 6 42.80 6.68 8.51
N ALA A 7 42.56 7.91 8.96
CA ALA A 7 41.23 8.45 9.22
C ALA A 7 40.42 8.55 7.91
N MET A 8 39.18 8.03 7.89
CA MET A 8 38.19 8.35 6.87
C MET A 8 37.76 9.81 7.02
N GLY A 9 38.20 10.65 6.09
CA GLY A 9 37.76 12.03 5.96
C GLY A 9 36.41 12.12 5.26
N ARG A 10 35.38 12.49 6.03
CA ARG A 10 34.26 13.40 5.76
C ARG A 10 33.69 13.50 4.33
N GLY A 11 32.39 13.21 4.23
CA GLY A 11 31.37 14.16 3.77
C GLY A 11 31.50 14.70 2.34
N LEU A 12 30.71 14.16 1.41
CA LEU A 12 30.41 14.82 0.14
C LEU A 12 29.48 16.02 0.39
N THR A 13 30.06 17.16 0.78
CA THR A 13 29.38 18.47 0.78
C THR A 13 29.76 19.24 -0.48
N SER A 14 29.28 18.81 -1.65
CA SER A 14 29.05 19.76 -2.74
C SER A 14 28.02 19.18 -3.70
N ARG A 15 26.92 19.91 -3.88
CA ARG A 15 26.00 19.70 -5.00
C ARG A 15 26.73 20.21 -6.25
N PRO A 16 27.06 19.38 -7.25
CA PRO A 16 27.55 19.91 -8.52
C PRO A 16 26.44 20.76 -9.14
N THR A 17 26.76 22.02 -9.44
CA THR A 17 25.91 22.86 -10.28
C THR A 17 26.45 22.74 -11.70
N LEU A 18 25.64 22.19 -12.62
CA LEU A 18 25.93 22.23 -14.04
C LEU A 18 25.81 23.69 -14.51
N ARG A 19 26.94 24.34 -14.77
CA ARG A 19 27.00 25.53 -15.63
C ARG A 19 27.56 25.07 -16.96
N GLU A 20 26.73 25.05 -18.00
CA GLU A 20 27.24 24.92 -19.37
C GLU A 20 27.05 26.22 -20.13
N SER A 21 28.18 26.82 -20.48
CA SER A 21 28.33 27.75 -21.58
C SER A 21 29.03 27.00 -22.70
N HIS A 22 28.32 26.61 -23.75
CA HIS A 22 28.75 26.72 -25.15
C HIS A 22 27.65 26.28 -26.12
N SER A 23 27.72 26.85 -27.33
CA SER A 23 26.72 26.89 -28.40
C SER A 23 26.04 25.56 -28.73
N VAL A 24 24.71 25.56 -28.68
CA VAL A 24 23.84 24.44 -29.04
C VAL A 24 23.41 24.57 -30.51
N PRO A 25 23.58 23.53 -31.36
CA PRO A 25 23.01 23.50 -32.71
C PRO A 25 21.47 23.48 -32.66
N SER A 26 20.82 24.23 -33.55
CA SER A 26 19.36 24.33 -33.63
C SER A 26 18.69 22.96 -33.74
N GLY A 27 17.70 22.69 -32.86
CA GLY A 27 16.95 21.43 -32.80
C GLY A 27 17.27 20.53 -31.60
N THR A 28 18.16 20.95 -30.70
CA THR A 28 18.53 20.19 -29.50
C THR A 28 17.64 20.54 -28.31
N THR A 29 16.94 19.56 -27.75
CA THR A 29 16.28 19.70 -26.46
C THR A 29 17.32 19.72 -25.34
N ILE A 30 17.33 20.80 -24.55
CA ILE A 30 18.33 21.00 -23.48
C ILE A 30 17.91 20.17 -22.24
N ALA A 31 18.84 19.41 -21.68
CA ALA A 31 18.70 18.84 -20.35
C ALA A 31 18.59 19.97 -19.32
N THR A 32 17.45 20.09 -18.65
CA THR A 32 17.16 21.20 -17.72
C THR A 32 17.57 20.90 -16.29
N ALA A 33 17.74 19.62 -15.94
CA ALA A 33 18.23 19.18 -14.64
C ALA A 33 18.78 17.75 -14.73
N ALA A 34 19.80 17.45 -13.93
CA ALA A 34 20.27 16.11 -13.66
C ALA A 34 20.20 15.85 -12.14
N ARG A 35 19.62 14.72 -11.73
CA ARG A 35 19.60 14.28 -10.33
C ARG A 35 20.17 12.87 -10.23
N TRP A 36 20.98 12.67 -9.19
CA TRP A 36 21.43 11.33 -8.81
C TRP A 36 20.36 10.67 -7.95
N PHE A 37 19.95 9.47 -8.34
CA PHE A 37 19.11 8.61 -7.50
C PHE A 37 19.65 7.18 -7.57
N ARG A 38 20.19 6.70 -6.44
CA ARG A 38 20.93 5.43 -6.37
C ARG A 38 22.05 5.37 -7.42
N SER A 39 22.06 4.36 -8.29
CA SER A 39 23.04 4.19 -9.38
C SER A 39 22.61 4.86 -10.69
N ASN A 40 21.51 5.61 -10.72
CA ASN A 40 20.96 6.22 -11.92
C ASN A 40 21.17 7.74 -11.94
N VAL A 41 21.44 8.27 -13.13
CA VAL A 41 21.36 9.71 -13.44
C VAL A 41 20.02 9.95 -14.13
N SER A 42 19.14 10.69 -13.49
CA SER A 42 17.86 11.11 -14.09
C SER A 42 18.04 12.46 -14.77
N ILE A 43 17.76 12.52 -16.08
CA ILE A 43 17.87 13.74 -16.90
C ILE A 43 16.46 14.20 -17.26
N ARG A 44 16.11 15.45 -16.92
CA ARG A 44 14.84 16.06 -17.36
C ARG A 44 15.06 16.83 -18.64
N MET A 45 14.36 16.46 -19.71
CA MET A 45 14.39 17.19 -20.98
C MET A 45 13.36 18.33 -20.99
N ALA A 46 13.70 19.46 -21.61
CA ALA A 46 12.71 20.51 -21.91
C ALA A 46 11.70 20.01 -22.97
N ALA A 47 10.57 20.71 -23.13
CA ALA A 47 9.60 20.42 -24.19
C ALA A 47 10.24 20.49 -25.60
N PRO A 48 9.68 19.79 -26.63
CA PRO A 48 8.42 19.04 -26.61
C PRO A 48 8.51 17.70 -25.87
N ALA A 49 7.36 17.19 -25.42
CA ALA A 49 7.23 15.84 -24.88
C ALA A 49 7.69 14.80 -25.91
N ILE A 50 8.35 13.75 -25.44
CA ILE A 50 8.83 12.64 -26.26
C ILE A 50 7.75 11.57 -26.19
N GLY A 51 7.06 11.32 -27.30
CA GLY A 51 5.97 10.36 -27.34
C GLY A 51 6.46 8.90 -27.25
N PRO A 52 5.57 7.95 -26.95
CA PRO A 52 5.86 6.52 -27.04
C PRO A 52 6.39 6.16 -28.44
N GLY A 53 7.49 5.44 -28.50
CA GLY A 53 8.16 5.03 -29.75
C GLY A 53 9.10 6.06 -30.36
N ASP A 54 9.13 7.30 -29.86
CA ASP A 54 10.08 8.30 -30.31
C ASP A 54 11.52 7.88 -29.94
N VAL A 55 12.45 8.15 -30.85
CA VAL A 55 13.88 7.88 -30.63
C VAL A 55 14.59 9.20 -30.42
N VAL A 56 15.19 9.37 -29.24
CA VAL A 56 16.10 10.49 -28.93
C VAL A 56 17.54 10.00 -28.93
N THR A 57 18.47 10.87 -29.30
CA THR A 57 19.91 10.55 -29.20
C THR A 57 20.49 11.18 -27.95
N MET A 58 21.11 10.36 -27.11
CA MET A 58 21.82 10.83 -25.92
C MET A 58 23.33 10.83 -26.16
N SER A 59 23.97 11.92 -25.77
CA SER A 59 25.42 12.03 -25.71
C SER A 59 25.82 12.62 -24.36
N TYR A 60 26.93 12.16 -23.81
CA TYR A 60 27.55 12.70 -22.62
C TYR A 60 29.00 13.08 -22.95
N ILE A 61 29.38 14.30 -22.59
CA ILE A 61 30.75 14.79 -22.74
C ILE A 61 31.32 14.98 -21.33
N SER A 62 32.41 14.28 -21.03
CA SER A 62 33.14 14.42 -19.77
C SER A 62 33.74 15.82 -19.65
N GLY A 63 33.09 16.69 -18.88
CA GLY A 63 33.55 18.04 -18.57
C GLY A 63 34.53 18.11 -17.38
N GLU A 64 34.69 19.30 -16.80
CA GLU A 64 35.58 19.55 -15.65
C GLU A 64 35.09 18.86 -14.36
N THR A 65 33.78 18.60 -14.26
CA THR A 65 33.12 17.88 -13.16
C THR A 65 32.41 16.63 -13.69
N PRO A 66 33.15 15.60 -14.12
CA PRO A 66 32.57 14.44 -14.78
C PRO A 66 31.75 13.58 -13.82
N LEU A 67 30.80 12.82 -14.36
CA LEU A 67 30.19 11.69 -13.66
C LEU A 67 31.29 10.73 -13.18
N ARG A 68 31.12 10.19 -11.98
CA ARG A 68 32.06 9.24 -11.38
C ARG A 68 31.32 8.04 -10.82
N ASP A 69 31.97 6.89 -10.82
CA ASP A 69 31.47 5.71 -10.11
C ASP A 69 31.71 5.82 -8.59
N ILE A 70 31.28 4.80 -7.85
CA ILE A 70 31.42 4.74 -6.38
C ILE A 70 32.89 4.68 -5.92
N ASP A 71 33.78 4.22 -6.78
CA ASP A 71 35.23 4.15 -6.54
C ASP A 71 35.94 5.45 -6.97
N GLY A 72 35.18 6.42 -7.49
CA GLY A 72 35.65 7.74 -7.91
C GLY A 72 36.26 7.77 -9.32
N ASN A 73 36.19 6.69 -10.09
CA ASN A 73 36.67 6.65 -11.47
C ASN A 73 35.77 7.53 -12.35
N LYS A 74 36.38 8.23 -13.31
CA LYS A 74 35.66 9.12 -14.22
C LYS A 74 34.92 8.30 -15.28
N VAL A 75 33.67 8.65 -15.55
CA VAL A 75 32.93 8.16 -16.72
C VAL A 75 33.45 8.88 -17.96
N GLU A 76 33.87 8.13 -18.97
CA GLU A 76 34.32 8.67 -20.25
C GLU A 76 33.15 9.26 -21.07
N SER A 77 33.45 10.19 -21.97
CA SER A 77 32.46 10.70 -22.92
C SER A 77 31.91 9.55 -23.78
N PHE A 78 30.61 9.57 -24.07
CA PHE A 78 29.98 8.60 -24.96
C PHE A 78 28.86 9.24 -25.78
N GLY A 79 28.48 8.58 -26.88
CA GLY A 79 27.38 8.97 -27.74
C GLY A 79 27.79 9.35 -29.17
N PRO A 80 26.80 9.59 -30.05
CA PRO A 80 25.36 9.51 -29.80
C PRO A 80 24.85 8.07 -29.65
N VAL A 81 24.06 7.81 -28.61
CA VAL A 81 23.37 6.54 -28.38
C VAL A 81 21.87 6.75 -28.60
N PRO A 82 21.19 5.95 -29.43
CA PRO A 82 19.74 6.01 -29.56
C PRO A 82 19.09 5.49 -28.26
N VAL A 83 18.17 6.28 -27.73
CA VAL A 83 17.31 5.95 -26.60
C VAL A 83 15.87 6.02 -27.12
N VAL A 84 15.15 4.92 -27.00
CA VAL A 84 13.75 4.84 -27.44
C VAL A 84 12.88 5.10 -26.23
N ASN A 85 11.91 5.99 -26.35
CA ASN A 85 10.85 6.06 -25.35
C ASN A 85 9.96 4.82 -25.51
N THR A 86 10.04 3.91 -24.55
CA THR A 86 9.22 2.69 -24.51
C THR A 86 8.07 2.81 -23.51
N PHE A 87 7.87 4.01 -22.96
CA PHE A 87 6.81 4.27 -22.01
C PHE A 87 5.46 4.35 -22.73
N ASP A 88 4.48 3.60 -22.25
CA ASP A 88 3.10 3.64 -22.72
C ASP A 88 2.27 4.46 -21.72
N PRO A 89 1.40 5.37 -22.18
CA PRO A 89 0.52 6.14 -21.29
C PRO A 89 -0.36 5.20 -20.47
N ALA A 90 -0.68 5.58 -19.23
CA ALA A 90 -1.62 4.85 -18.40
C ALA A 90 -3.02 4.89 -19.01
N ARG A 91 -3.64 3.72 -19.10
CA ARG A 91 -4.98 3.55 -19.68
C ARG A 91 -5.88 2.89 -18.68
N LEU A 92 -7.15 3.29 -18.72
CA LEU A 92 -8.19 2.60 -17.98
C LEU A 92 -8.28 1.15 -18.48
N SER A 93 -8.03 0.20 -17.57
CA SER A 93 -7.94 -1.23 -17.87
C SER A 93 -9.15 -2.01 -17.36
N SER A 94 -9.77 -1.55 -16.27
CA SER A 94 -10.97 -2.18 -15.70
C SER A 94 -11.88 -1.16 -15.01
N THR A 95 -13.17 -1.45 -15.00
CA THR A 95 -14.16 -0.69 -14.24
C THR A 95 -15.24 -1.60 -13.69
N ASP A 96 -15.43 -1.59 -12.38
CA ASP A 96 -16.47 -2.37 -11.69
C ASP A 96 -17.25 -1.44 -10.75
N VAL A 97 -18.55 -1.68 -10.56
CA VAL A 97 -19.37 -0.99 -9.56
C VAL A 97 -20.09 -1.98 -8.66
N ASP A 98 -19.96 -1.80 -7.35
CA ASP A 98 -20.61 -2.57 -6.29
C ASP A 98 -21.37 -1.61 -5.35
N GLY A 99 -22.69 -1.51 -5.53
CA GLY A 99 -23.51 -0.57 -4.76
C GLY A 99 -23.12 0.88 -5.06
N THR A 100 -22.67 1.61 -4.04
CA THR A 100 -22.20 3.00 -4.17
C THR A 100 -20.73 3.12 -4.61
N VAL A 101 -19.97 2.03 -4.69
CA VAL A 101 -18.52 2.08 -4.92
C VAL A 101 -18.18 1.67 -6.34
N LEU A 102 -17.52 2.57 -7.09
CA LEU A 102 -17.03 2.30 -8.44
C LEU A 102 -15.49 2.27 -8.43
N PHE A 103 -14.93 1.12 -8.80
CA PHE A 103 -13.49 0.90 -8.96
C PHE A 103 -13.06 1.15 -10.39
N MET A 104 -11.95 1.87 -10.56
CA MET A 104 -11.27 2.08 -11.83
C MET A 104 -9.85 1.53 -11.71
N GLY A 105 -9.51 0.55 -12.53
CA GLY A 105 -8.16 0.02 -12.65
C GLY A 105 -7.44 0.62 -13.85
N PHE A 106 -6.14 0.81 -13.71
CA PHE A 106 -5.22 1.27 -14.75
C PHE A 106 -4.14 0.21 -15.01
N ASP A 107 -3.65 0.16 -16.24
CA ASP A 107 -2.58 -0.77 -16.65
C ASP A 107 -1.17 -0.30 -16.28
N GLN A 108 -1.03 0.95 -15.84
CA GLN A 108 0.18 1.55 -15.32
C GLN A 108 -0.07 2.23 -13.96
N PHE A 109 1.00 2.56 -13.26
CA PHE A 109 0.91 3.37 -12.05
C PHE A 109 0.47 4.81 -12.39
N ILE A 110 -0.54 5.26 -11.66
CA ILE A 110 -1.00 6.64 -11.62
C ILE A 110 -0.39 7.32 -10.39
N THR A 111 -0.04 8.61 -10.52
CA THR A 111 0.36 9.47 -9.41
C THR A 111 -0.66 10.57 -9.20
N HIS A 112 -0.81 11.01 -7.95
CA HIS A 112 -1.61 12.17 -7.62
C HIS A 112 -1.05 12.84 -6.37
N SER A 113 -0.54 14.06 -6.54
CA SER A 113 -0.36 14.96 -5.39
C SER A 113 -1.70 15.57 -4.96
N LYS A 114 -2.69 15.61 -5.86
CA LYS A 114 -4.08 16.00 -5.64
C LYS A 114 -4.98 15.14 -6.51
N LEU A 115 -6.08 14.65 -5.96
CA LEU A 115 -7.07 13.88 -6.70
C LEU A 115 -7.91 14.79 -7.61
N PRO A 116 -8.38 14.31 -8.77
CA PRO A 116 -9.35 15.03 -9.57
C PRO A 116 -10.63 15.34 -8.79
N ALA A 117 -11.33 16.38 -9.20
CA ALA A 117 -12.59 16.74 -8.57
C ALA A 117 -13.66 15.69 -8.90
N PRO A 118 -14.64 15.43 -8.01
CA PRO A 118 -15.76 14.56 -8.33
C PRO A 118 -16.50 14.95 -9.63
N ALA A 119 -16.53 16.25 -9.95
CA ALA A 119 -17.16 16.77 -11.17
C ALA A 119 -16.39 16.45 -12.47
N ASP A 120 -15.12 16.03 -12.37
CA ASP A 120 -14.32 15.58 -13.51
C ASP A 120 -14.80 14.20 -14.01
N PHE A 121 -15.62 13.50 -13.21
CA PHE A 121 -16.20 12.20 -13.53
C PHE A 121 -17.71 12.32 -13.77
N ALA A 122 -18.16 11.85 -14.93
CA ALA A 122 -19.58 11.73 -15.26
C ALA A 122 -19.99 10.26 -15.24
N VAL A 123 -20.83 9.88 -14.28
CA VAL A 123 -21.42 8.54 -14.19
C VAL A 123 -22.88 8.62 -14.59
N ALA A 124 -23.33 7.68 -15.43
CA ALA A 124 -24.74 7.51 -15.75
C ALA A 124 -25.18 6.06 -15.49
N VAL A 125 -26.37 5.91 -14.93
CA VAL A 125 -27.03 4.64 -14.61
C VAL A 125 -28.34 4.60 -15.37
N ASP A 126 -28.51 3.62 -16.26
CA ASP A 126 -29.63 3.52 -17.21
C ASP A 126 -29.87 4.83 -17.99
N GLY A 127 -28.78 5.54 -18.31
CA GLY A 127 -28.79 6.81 -19.02
C GLY A 127 -29.10 8.05 -18.17
N ALA A 128 -29.44 7.90 -16.90
CA ALA A 128 -29.64 9.01 -15.96
C ALA A 128 -28.35 9.34 -15.19
N PRO A 129 -28.02 10.61 -14.95
CA PRO A 129 -26.80 10.99 -14.24
C PRO A 129 -26.83 10.53 -12.78
N ARG A 130 -25.70 10.00 -12.30
CA ARG A 130 -25.44 9.65 -10.91
C ARG A 130 -24.25 10.47 -10.42
N SER A 131 -24.47 11.33 -9.42
CA SER A 131 -23.40 12.18 -8.90
C SER A 131 -22.31 11.36 -8.21
N VAL A 132 -21.06 11.72 -8.47
CA VAL A 132 -19.89 11.27 -7.70
C VAL A 132 -19.73 12.22 -6.52
N GLU A 133 -19.67 11.67 -5.30
CA GLU A 133 -19.53 12.44 -4.07
C GLU A 133 -18.07 12.54 -3.61
N ARG A 134 -17.29 11.49 -3.87
CA ARG A 134 -15.91 11.40 -3.41
C ARG A 134 -15.06 10.63 -4.40
N VAL A 135 -13.82 11.09 -4.54
CA VAL A 135 -12.74 10.40 -5.25
C VAL A 135 -11.72 9.99 -4.20
N HIS A 136 -11.27 8.74 -4.25
CA HIS A 136 -10.34 8.17 -3.30
C HIS A 136 -9.29 7.34 -4.04
N SER A 137 -8.00 7.58 -3.75
CA SER A 137 -6.93 6.69 -4.17
C SER A 137 -6.44 5.91 -2.97
N PRO A 138 -6.53 4.58 -3.00
CA PRO A 138 -6.24 3.83 -1.81
C PRO A 138 -4.74 3.51 -1.69
N GLY A 139 -4.00 3.40 -2.78
CA GLY A 139 -2.56 3.06 -2.77
C GLY A 139 -1.59 4.14 -2.28
N GLY A 140 -2.06 5.21 -1.64
CA GLY A 140 -1.25 6.40 -1.38
C GLY A 140 -0.99 7.19 -2.67
N VAL A 141 0.12 7.96 -2.73
CA VAL A 141 0.44 8.89 -3.85
C VAL A 141 0.56 8.18 -5.20
N THR A 142 1.02 6.92 -5.21
CA THR A 142 1.17 6.10 -6.42
C THR A 142 0.32 4.83 -6.32
N ALA A 143 -0.61 4.62 -7.26
CA ALA A 143 -1.53 3.49 -7.24
C ALA A 143 -1.81 2.99 -8.67
N THR A 144 -2.41 1.82 -8.83
CA THR A 144 -2.94 1.34 -10.14
C THR A 144 -4.46 1.42 -10.21
N PHE A 145 -5.10 2.04 -9.22
CA PHE A 145 -6.54 2.10 -9.14
C PHE A 145 -7.02 3.36 -8.45
N LEU A 146 -8.23 3.78 -8.80
CA LEU A 146 -8.95 4.89 -8.20
C LEU A 146 -10.37 4.45 -7.88
N VAL A 147 -10.91 4.95 -6.77
CA VAL A 147 -12.24 4.60 -6.27
C VAL A 147 -13.12 5.84 -6.26
N LEU A 148 -14.31 5.72 -6.85
CA LEU A 148 -15.36 6.74 -6.81
C LEU A 148 -16.47 6.28 -5.88
N VAL A 149 -16.99 7.19 -5.06
CA VAL A 149 -18.19 6.97 -4.26
C VAL A 149 -19.34 7.72 -4.90
N LEU A 150 -20.41 7.00 -5.21
CA LEU A 150 -21.62 7.50 -5.84
C LEU A 150 -22.65 7.91 -4.79
N SER A 151 -23.45 8.91 -5.12
CA SER A 151 -24.53 9.45 -4.27
C SER A 151 -25.67 8.48 -3.95
N ALA A 152 -25.79 7.40 -4.71
CA ALA A 152 -26.77 6.36 -4.47
C ALA A 152 -26.29 5.04 -5.07
N PRO A 153 -26.69 3.90 -4.48
CA PRO A 153 -26.26 2.60 -4.95
C PRO A 153 -26.80 2.29 -6.35
N VAL A 154 -26.03 1.50 -7.10
CA VAL A 154 -26.44 0.88 -8.35
C VAL A 154 -27.03 -0.50 -8.04
N ALA A 155 -28.26 -0.73 -8.48
CA ALA A 155 -28.94 -2.02 -8.34
C ALA A 155 -28.47 -3.02 -9.40
N ALA A 156 -28.61 -4.31 -9.13
CA ALA A 156 -28.19 -5.34 -10.08
C ALA A 156 -28.93 -5.24 -11.41
N GLY A 157 -28.18 -5.36 -12.51
CA GLY A 157 -28.72 -5.32 -13.87
C GLY A 157 -28.85 -3.93 -14.48
N GLU A 158 -28.71 -2.85 -13.70
CA GLU A 158 -28.65 -1.49 -14.24
C GLU A 158 -27.36 -1.32 -15.07
N ALA A 159 -27.49 -0.66 -16.23
CA ALA A 159 -26.38 -0.36 -17.13
C ALA A 159 -25.66 0.90 -16.67
N VAL A 160 -24.34 0.83 -16.50
CA VAL A 160 -23.55 1.97 -16.02
C VAL A 160 -22.51 2.39 -17.05
N THR A 161 -22.36 3.69 -17.23
CA THR A 161 -21.29 4.28 -18.04
C THR A 161 -20.52 5.32 -17.24
N LEU A 162 -19.23 5.45 -17.52
CA LEU A 162 -18.33 6.40 -16.91
C LEU A 162 -17.59 7.21 -17.99
N SER A 163 -17.47 8.51 -17.78
CA SER A 163 -16.52 9.37 -18.50
C SER A 163 -15.65 10.13 -17.51
N TYR A 164 -14.43 10.44 -17.93
CA TYR A 164 -13.50 11.33 -17.24
C TYR A 164 -13.09 12.46 -18.17
N THR A 165 -13.20 13.70 -17.68
CA THR A 165 -12.74 14.90 -18.38
C THR A 165 -11.67 15.58 -17.54
N LYS A 166 -10.53 15.94 -18.16
CA LYS A 166 -9.45 16.66 -17.46
C LYS A 166 -9.99 17.96 -16.83
N GLY A 167 -9.86 18.06 -15.51
CA GLY A 167 -10.13 19.27 -14.74
C GLY A 167 -8.87 20.08 -14.44
N GLU A 168 -8.92 20.89 -13.38
CA GLU A 168 -7.77 21.68 -12.90
C GLU A 168 -6.65 20.82 -12.29
N THR A 169 -7.02 19.65 -11.76
CA THR A 169 -6.10 18.66 -11.17
C THR A 169 -6.29 17.31 -11.88
N PRO A 170 -5.76 17.16 -13.11
CA PRO A 170 -5.95 15.94 -13.88
C PRO A 170 -5.23 14.76 -13.24
N LEU A 171 -5.73 13.55 -13.49
CA LEU A 171 -4.99 12.32 -13.22
C LEU A 171 -3.65 12.36 -13.95
N GLN A 172 -2.60 11.91 -13.25
CA GLN A 172 -1.27 11.82 -13.79
C GLN A 172 -0.74 10.40 -13.68
N GLU A 173 0.21 10.08 -14.53
CA GLU A 173 0.99 8.86 -14.55
C GLU A 173 2.18 9.01 -13.60
N GLU A 174 2.83 7.93 -13.19
CA GLU A 174 3.95 7.98 -12.22
C GLU A 174 5.02 9.03 -12.58
N TYR A 175 5.28 9.27 -13.86
CA TYR A 175 6.29 10.20 -14.34
C TYR A 175 5.77 11.63 -14.63
N GLY A 176 4.50 11.90 -14.29
CA GLY A 176 3.90 13.24 -14.29
C GLY A 176 3.17 13.63 -15.58
N ASP A 177 3.11 12.76 -16.58
CA ASP A 177 2.28 12.96 -17.77
C ASP A 177 0.80 12.82 -17.39
N GLU A 178 -0.07 13.60 -18.03
CA GLU A 178 -1.50 13.60 -17.73
C GLU A 178 -2.25 12.49 -18.46
N ILE A 179 -3.10 11.75 -17.76
CA ILE A 179 -4.00 10.76 -18.36
C ILE A 179 -5.05 11.49 -19.21
N GLU A 180 -5.17 11.08 -20.47
CA GLU A 180 -6.14 11.65 -21.41
C GLU A 180 -7.59 11.48 -20.97
N SER A 181 -8.43 12.44 -21.36
CA SER A 181 -9.88 12.33 -21.12
C SER A 181 -10.42 11.11 -21.88
N PHE A 182 -11.37 10.40 -21.27
CA PHE A 182 -11.93 9.18 -21.85
C PHE A 182 -13.44 9.06 -21.60
N GLY A 183 -14.05 8.18 -22.38
CA GLY A 183 -15.44 7.78 -22.22
C GLY A 183 -16.43 8.44 -23.18
N PRO A 184 -17.71 8.08 -23.06
CA PRO A 184 -18.26 7.13 -22.08
C PRO A 184 -17.78 5.68 -22.32
N VAL A 185 -17.33 5.01 -21.26
CA VAL A 185 -16.99 3.58 -21.26
C VAL A 185 -18.00 2.81 -20.41
N PRO A 186 -18.31 1.55 -20.76
CA PRO A 186 -19.19 0.72 -19.94
C PRO A 186 -18.50 0.34 -18.63
N VAL A 187 -19.24 0.40 -17.53
CA VAL A 187 -18.80 -0.05 -16.20
C VAL A 187 -19.50 -1.36 -15.90
N LYS A 188 -18.73 -2.36 -15.43
CA LYS A 188 -19.29 -3.66 -15.08
C LYS A 188 -19.98 -3.57 -13.73
N ASN A 189 -21.30 -3.75 -13.72
CA ASN A 189 -22.07 -3.84 -12.50
C ASN A 189 -21.90 -5.23 -11.88
N VAL A 190 -21.23 -5.29 -10.74
CA VAL A 190 -20.98 -6.53 -9.98
C VAL A 190 -21.85 -6.62 -8.74
N GLY A 191 -22.83 -5.72 -8.57
CA GLY A 191 -23.79 -5.76 -7.48
C GLY A 191 -24.79 -6.91 -7.60
N GLY A 192 -25.65 -7.02 -6.59
CA GLY A 192 -26.69 -8.05 -6.52
C GLY A 192 -26.72 -8.77 -5.19
N ARG A 193 -27.40 -9.92 -5.16
CA ARG A 193 -27.61 -10.68 -3.93
C ARG A 193 -26.29 -11.10 -3.29
N PRO A 194 -26.02 -10.74 -2.02
CA PRO A 194 -24.86 -11.27 -1.31
C PRO A 194 -24.98 -12.78 -1.12
N GLU A 195 -23.93 -13.50 -1.50
CA GLU A 195 -23.78 -14.94 -1.29
C GLU A 195 -22.53 -15.23 -0.46
N PHE A 196 -22.57 -16.26 0.37
CA PHE A 196 -21.42 -16.69 1.17
C PHE A 196 -20.25 -17.05 0.24
N ASP A 197 -19.08 -16.47 0.52
CA ASP A 197 -17.84 -16.81 -0.17
C ASP A 197 -16.95 -17.68 0.72
N TRP A 198 -16.47 -17.10 1.83
CA TRP A 198 -15.66 -17.80 2.83
C TRP A 198 -15.81 -17.18 4.22
N ALA A 199 -15.21 -17.83 5.22
CA ALA A 199 -15.18 -17.33 6.59
C ALA A 199 -13.93 -17.80 7.33
N GLU A 200 -13.51 -17.06 8.34
CA GLU A 200 -12.39 -17.39 9.21
C GLU A 200 -12.70 -17.00 10.65
N VAL A 201 -12.00 -17.63 11.60
CA VAL A 201 -12.11 -17.32 13.02
C VAL A 201 -10.74 -17.18 13.64
N ASN A 202 -10.57 -16.16 14.47
CA ASN A 202 -9.39 -15.91 15.30
C ASN A 202 -9.85 -15.62 16.73
N GLY A 203 -9.72 -16.61 17.61
CA GLY A 203 -10.20 -16.54 18.99
C GLY A 203 -11.71 -16.30 19.04
N SER A 204 -12.13 -15.15 19.55
CA SER A 204 -13.55 -14.78 19.68
C SER A 204 -14.13 -14.03 18.47
N THR A 205 -13.34 -13.76 17.43
CA THR A 205 -13.82 -13.01 16.25
C THR A 205 -13.94 -13.94 15.06
N LEU A 206 -15.16 -14.07 14.50
CA LEU A 206 -15.42 -14.80 13.27
C LEU A 206 -15.82 -13.81 12.18
N SER A 207 -15.03 -13.75 11.11
CA SER A 207 -15.28 -12.92 9.94
C SER A 207 -15.93 -13.76 8.84
N VAL A 208 -17.01 -13.25 8.26
CA VAL A 208 -17.75 -13.85 7.14
C VAL A 208 -17.70 -12.90 5.96
N TRP A 209 -17.24 -13.42 4.82
CA TRP A 209 -17.21 -12.70 3.55
C TRP A 209 -18.34 -13.14 2.65
N LEU A 210 -18.99 -12.14 2.07
CA LEU A 210 -20.02 -12.33 1.07
C LEU A 210 -19.68 -11.51 -0.17
N HIS A 211 -20.04 -12.06 -1.32
CA HIS A 211 -19.97 -11.35 -2.58
C HIS A 211 -21.31 -11.43 -3.32
N PRO A 212 -21.82 -10.30 -3.85
CA PRO A 212 -21.35 -8.92 -3.69
C PRO A 212 -21.44 -8.42 -2.24
N SER A 213 -20.80 -7.30 -1.93
CA SER A 213 -20.60 -6.83 -0.55
C SER A 213 -21.93 -6.46 0.13
N PRO A 214 -22.16 -6.83 1.40
CA PRO A 214 -23.39 -6.43 2.10
C PRO A 214 -23.41 -4.92 2.39
N ASP A 215 -24.62 -4.39 2.63
CA ASP A 215 -24.88 -3.03 3.08
C ASP A 215 -24.45 -2.85 4.54
N ILE A 216 -23.53 -1.92 4.78
CA ILE A 216 -23.01 -1.64 6.13
C ILE A 216 -24.06 -0.98 7.04
N GLY A 217 -25.07 -0.32 6.47
CA GLY A 217 -26.15 0.33 7.21
C GLY A 217 -27.19 -0.64 7.77
N VAL A 218 -27.05 -1.95 7.51
CA VAL A 218 -28.09 -2.96 7.79
C VAL A 218 -27.48 -4.16 8.48
N VAL A 219 -27.43 -4.08 9.80
CA VAL A 219 -26.83 -5.13 10.63
C VAL A 219 -27.91 -6.16 11.04
N PRO A 220 -27.74 -7.46 10.73
CA PRO A 220 -28.65 -8.51 11.18
C PRO A 220 -28.57 -8.76 12.70
N SER A 221 -29.52 -9.54 13.22
CA SER A 221 -29.46 -9.98 14.61
C SER A 221 -28.38 -11.05 14.80
N ALA A 222 -27.76 -11.09 15.98
CA ALA A 222 -26.90 -12.21 16.37
C ALA A 222 -27.63 -13.57 16.31
N ALA A 223 -28.95 -13.57 16.55
CA ALA A 223 -29.78 -14.77 16.46
C ALA A 223 -29.96 -15.31 15.03
N ASP A 224 -29.65 -14.49 14.01
CA ASP A 224 -29.70 -14.91 12.61
C ASP A 224 -28.49 -15.81 12.25
N PHE A 225 -27.47 -15.87 13.11
CA PHE A 225 -26.28 -16.67 12.91
C PHE A 225 -26.23 -17.83 13.90
N THR A 226 -25.82 -19.00 13.41
CA THR A 226 -25.49 -20.15 14.25
C THR A 226 -24.04 -20.54 13.99
N VAL A 227 -23.21 -20.49 15.02
CA VAL A 227 -21.82 -20.94 14.97
C VAL A 227 -21.72 -22.25 15.75
N THR A 228 -21.07 -23.25 15.17
CA THR A 228 -20.82 -24.52 15.86
C THR A 228 -19.33 -24.78 15.93
N VAL A 229 -18.85 -25.19 17.10
CA VAL A 229 -17.46 -25.57 17.39
C VAL A 229 -17.49 -27.03 17.83
N ASP A 230 -16.82 -27.91 17.08
CA ASP A 230 -16.83 -29.37 17.30
C ASP A 230 -18.24 -29.97 17.46
N GLY A 231 -19.19 -29.42 16.71
CA GLY A 231 -20.59 -29.85 16.70
C GLY A 231 -21.46 -29.26 17.82
N SER A 232 -20.89 -28.49 18.75
CA SER A 232 -21.63 -27.79 19.81
C SER A 232 -21.88 -26.33 19.43
N ASN A 233 -23.06 -25.78 19.77
CA ASN A 233 -23.37 -24.38 19.48
C ASN A 233 -22.48 -23.43 20.31
N ARG A 234 -21.98 -22.40 19.64
CA ARG A 234 -21.27 -21.27 20.24
C ARG A 234 -22.15 -20.02 20.18
N VAL A 235 -22.24 -19.31 21.30
CA VAL A 235 -23.07 -18.10 21.39
C VAL A 235 -22.42 -16.95 20.62
N VAL A 236 -23.18 -16.34 19.72
CA VAL A 236 -22.84 -15.08 19.07
C VAL A 236 -23.35 -13.93 19.94
N ASP A 237 -22.43 -13.12 20.45
CA ASP A 237 -22.71 -11.97 21.32
C ASP A 237 -23.06 -10.71 20.49
N GLY A 238 -22.42 -10.55 19.34
CA GLY A 238 -22.58 -9.37 18.50
C GLY A 238 -22.34 -9.62 17.02
N VAL A 239 -22.93 -8.76 16.21
CA VAL A 239 -22.74 -8.70 14.76
C VAL A 239 -22.39 -7.26 14.40
N SER A 240 -21.39 -7.09 13.55
CA SER A 240 -21.13 -5.82 12.88
C SER A 240 -20.82 -6.06 11.41
N ILE A 241 -21.03 -5.04 10.59
CA ILE A 241 -20.57 -5.03 9.20
C ILE A 241 -19.62 -3.85 9.10
N GLY A 242 -18.48 -4.06 8.46
CA GLY A 242 -17.42 -3.07 8.40
C GLY A 242 -16.58 -3.19 7.14
N PHE A 243 -15.71 -2.22 6.92
CA PHE A 243 -14.68 -2.35 5.90
C PHE A 243 -13.61 -3.31 6.39
N ARG A 244 -13.31 -4.33 5.59
CA ARG A 244 -12.13 -5.18 5.74
C ARG A 244 -10.85 -4.37 5.53
N SER A 245 -10.93 -3.43 4.60
CA SER A 245 -9.80 -2.63 4.16
C SER A 245 -10.32 -1.26 3.73
N SER A 246 -9.73 -0.21 4.30
CA SER A 246 -9.94 1.16 3.81
C SER A 246 -9.54 1.29 2.34
N TYR A 247 -8.64 0.41 1.87
CA TYR A 247 -8.09 0.46 0.53
C TYR A 247 -9.10 0.06 -0.54
N THR A 248 -9.71 -1.11 -0.36
CA THR A 248 -10.60 -1.69 -1.36
C THR A 248 -12.06 -1.42 -1.06
N LEU A 249 -12.39 -0.72 0.04
CA LEU A 249 -13.74 -0.59 0.58
C LEU A 249 -14.52 -1.93 0.64
N ALA A 250 -13.81 -3.05 0.60
CA ALA A 250 -14.38 -4.38 0.69
C ALA A 250 -14.98 -4.53 2.08
N ARG A 251 -16.16 -5.16 2.16
CA ARG A 251 -16.91 -5.26 3.41
C ARG A 251 -16.87 -6.67 3.96
N GLU A 252 -17.01 -6.78 5.27
CA GLU A 252 -17.05 -8.05 5.98
C GLU A 252 -18.07 -8.01 7.10
N VAL A 253 -18.69 -9.16 7.38
CA VAL A 253 -19.56 -9.35 8.54
C VAL A 253 -18.71 -9.94 9.65
N ARG A 254 -18.58 -9.25 10.78
CA ARG A 254 -17.86 -9.73 11.96
C ARG A 254 -18.85 -10.18 13.02
N LEU A 255 -18.69 -11.43 13.46
CA LEU A 255 -19.39 -12.01 14.60
C LEU A 255 -18.44 -12.03 15.80
N THR A 256 -18.92 -11.58 16.95
CA THR A 256 -18.23 -11.72 18.23
C THR A 256 -18.79 -12.94 18.95
N LEU A 257 -17.94 -13.89 19.33
CA LEU A 257 -18.29 -15.09 20.07
C LEU A 257 -18.06 -14.85 21.56
N VAL A 258 -18.97 -15.36 22.42
CA VAL A 258 -18.83 -15.23 23.88
C VAL A 258 -17.60 -15.99 24.39
N GLU A 259 -17.42 -17.22 23.91
CA GLU A 259 -16.24 -18.03 24.22
C GLU A 259 -15.33 -18.06 22.98
N PRO A 260 -14.00 -17.93 23.14
CA PRO A 260 -13.06 -18.02 22.03
C PRO A 260 -12.92 -19.46 21.51
N VAL A 261 -12.57 -19.60 20.24
CA VAL A 261 -12.24 -20.86 19.58
C VAL A 261 -10.76 -21.20 19.83
N ASP A 262 -10.44 -22.47 20.09
CA ASP A 262 -9.06 -22.96 20.23
C ASP A 262 -8.49 -23.38 18.86
N SER A 263 -7.16 -23.44 18.71
CA SER A 263 -6.51 -23.64 17.40
C SER A 263 -6.87 -24.93 16.65
N ASP A 264 -7.28 -25.97 17.39
CA ASP A 264 -7.55 -27.30 16.83
C ASP A 264 -9.05 -27.55 16.58
N ASP A 265 -9.90 -26.60 16.94
CA ASP A 265 -11.34 -26.69 16.83
C ASP A 265 -11.80 -26.70 15.36
N THR A 266 -12.83 -27.50 15.08
CA THR A 266 -13.56 -27.46 13.79
C THR A 266 -14.77 -26.54 13.90
N VAL A 267 -14.80 -25.48 13.08
CA VAL A 267 -15.84 -24.46 13.14
C VAL A 267 -16.70 -24.43 11.88
N THR A 268 -18.02 -24.29 12.06
CA THR A 268 -18.96 -23.98 10.97
C THR A 268 -19.86 -22.80 11.33
N VAL A 269 -20.30 -22.07 10.31
CA VAL A 269 -21.25 -20.97 10.42
C VAL A 269 -22.47 -21.20 9.53
N ALA A 270 -23.65 -20.89 10.06
CA ALA A 270 -24.89 -20.85 9.32
C ALA A 270 -25.56 -19.48 9.50
N TYR A 271 -26.35 -19.08 8.53
CA TYR A 271 -27.12 -17.84 8.52
C TYR A 271 -28.55 -18.14 8.09
N ALA A 272 -29.52 -17.73 8.90
CA ALA A 272 -30.94 -17.79 8.62
C ALA A 272 -31.51 -16.36 8.62
N PRO A 273 -32.01 -15.84 7.48
CA PRO A 273 -32.51 -14.48 7.39
C PRO A 273 -33.66 -14.21 8.38
N GLY A 274 -33.44 -13.25 9.28
CA GLY A 274 -34.44 -12.76 10.22
C GLY A 274 -35.21 -11.54 9.69
N VAL A 275 -35.58 -10.64 10.61
CA VAL A 275 -36.36 -9.42 10.30
C VAL A 275 -35.52 -8.36 9.57
N THR A 276 -34.22 -8.29 9.86
CA THR A 276 -33.25 -7.37 9.24
C THR A 276 -32.19 -8.17 8.48
N PRO A 277 -32.55 -8.79 7.35
CA PRO A 277 -31.64 -9.68 6.66
C PRO A 277 -30.45 -8.93 6.07
N LEU A 278 -29.31 -9.63 5.94
CA LEU A 278 -28.19 -9.19 5.11
C LEU A 278 -28.73 -8.86 3.72
N ARG A 279 -28.32 -7.71 3.18
CA ARG A 279 -28.68 -7.28 1.84
C ARG A 279 -27.55 -6.49 1.21
N HIS A 280 -27.55 -6.38 -0.10
CA HIS A 280 -26.71 -5.45 -0.85
C HIS A 280 -27.29 -4.04 -0.80
N GLU A 281 -26.47 -3.01 -1.02
CA GLU A 281 -26.93 -1.61 -1.00
C GLU A 281 -27.97 -1.32 -2.11
N GLY A 282 -27.92 -2.07 -3.21
CA GLY A 282 -28.92 -2.05 -4.29
C GLY A 282 -30.26 -2.71 -3.92
N GLY A 283 -30.38 -3.29 -2.71
CA GLY A 283 -31.64 -3.80 -2.14
C GLY A 283 -31.81 -5.32 -2.18
N ASP A 284 -30.95 -6.06 -2.88
CA ASP A 284 -31.04 -7.51 -2.97
C ASP A 284 -30.68 -8.20 -1.65
N MET A 285 -31.63 -8.97 -1.10
CA MET A 285 -31.45 -9.68 0.18
C MET A 285 -30.66 -10.97 0.00
N ALA A 286 -29.73 -11.26 0.90
CA ALA A 286 -28.98 -12.52 0.96
C ALA A 286 -29.92 -13.72 1.19
N ARG A 287 -29.52 -14.90 0.72
CA ARG A 287 -30.16 -16.16 1.13
C ARG A 287 -29.51 -16.70 2.39
N GLY A 288 -30.27 -17.49 3.14
CA GLY A 288 -29.68 -18.31 4.20
C GLY A 288 -28.68 -19.32 3.63
N PHE A 289 -27.70 -19.67 4.46
CA PHE A 289 -26.73 -20.72 4.17
C PHE A 289 -26.52 -21.58 5.40
N ASP A 290 -26.35 -22.88 5.18
CA ASP A 290 -26.20 -23.84 6.26
C ASP A 290 -24.77 -24.38 6.33
N ARG A 291 -24.26 -24.49 7.57
CA ARG A 291 -23.05 -25.24 7.95
C ARG A 291 -21.84 -25.01 7.02
N ARG A 292 -21.55 -23.74 6.70
CA ARG A 292 -20.38 -23.37 5.92
C ARG A 292 -19.10 -23.55 6.74
N PRO A 293 -18.04 -24.13 6.17
CA PRO A 293 -16.77 -24.29 6.88
C PRO A 293 -16.14 -22.92 7.16
N VAL A 294 -15.47 -22.81 8.31
CA VAL A 294 -14.74 -21.62 8.74
C VAL A 294 -13.28 -22.00 8.91
N ALA A 295 -12.37 -21.23 8.30
CA ALA A 295 -10.94 -21.41 8.50
C ALA A 295 -10.54 -20.95 9.92
N ASN A 296 -10.04 -21.88 10.74
CA ASN A 296 -9.55 -21.54 12.07
C ASN A 296 -8.10 -21.07 11.97
N VAL A 297 -7.89 -19.77 12.18
CA VAL A 297 -6.56 -19.14 12.18
C VAL A 297 -6.10 -18.76 13.58
N THR A 298 -6.79 -19.28 14.62
CA THR A 298 -6.41 -19.05 16.01
C THR A 298 -5.07 -19.70 16.31
N ALA A 299 -4.16 -18.95 16.93
CA ALA A 299 -2.86 -19.47 17.33
C ALA A 299 -3.02 -20.50 18.48
N PRO A 300 -2.24 -21.59 18.50
CA PRO A 300 -2.24 -22.52 19.61
C PRO A 300 -1.85 -21.80 20.90
N ALA A 301 -2.55 -22.11 21.98
CA ALA A 301 -2.18 -21.60 23.29
C ALA A 301 -0.73 -22.04 23.59
N ILE A 302 0.17 -21.07 23.74
CA ILE A 302 1.55 -21.37 24.14
C ILE A 302 1.49 -21.81 25.61
N PRO A 303 1.84 -23.07 25.95
CA PRO A 303 1.90 -23.46 27.34
C PRO A 303 2.96 -22.60 28.02
N VAL A 304 2.56 -21.83 29.03
CA VAL A 304 3.52 -21.12 29.89
C VAL A 304 4.25 -22.17 30.71
N HIS A 305 5.30 -22.77 30.14
CA HIS A 305 6.36 -23.32 30.93
C HIS A 305 7.23 -22.12 31.31
N LEU A 306 7.13 -21.65 32.55
CA LEU A 306 8.10 -20.73 33.13
C LEU A 306 9.35 -21.54 33.47
N PRO A 307 10.41 -21.59 32.65
CA PRO A 307 11.71 -21.93 33.20
C PRO A 307 12.03 -20.84 34.23
N GLU A 308 12.43 -21.22 35.45
CA GLU A 308 12.95 -20.29 36.44
C GLU A 308 13.96 -19.35 35.77
N LEU A 309 13.58 -18.08 35.60
CA LEU A 309 14.45 -17.08 35.02
C LEU A 309 15.64 -16.89 35.96
N ARG A 310 16.80 -17.39 35.56
CA ARG A 310 18.07 -16.90 36.12
C ARG A 310 18.17 -15.42 35.75
N PRO A 311 18.50 -14.52 36.69
CA PRO A 311 18.50 -13.10 36.39
C PRO A 311 19.72 -12.80 35.54
N LEU A 312 19.51 -12.41 34.28
CA LEU A 312 20.50 -11.69 33.47
C LEU A 312 19.80 -11.10 32.23
N ARG A 313 19.45 -9.81 32.30
CA ARG A 313 20.02 -8.75 31.45
C ARG A 313 19.32 -7.42 31.74
N THR A 314 20.16 -6.39 31.90
CA THR A 314 19.80 -5.00 32.13
C THR A 314 18.81 -4.47 31.10
N ILE A 315 17.68 -3.93 31.56
CA ILE A 315 16.78 -3.12 30.74
C ILE A 315 17.36 -1.70 30.71
N VAL A 316 17.63 -1.19 29.51
CA VAL A 316 18.02 0.22 29.30
C VAL A 316 16.82 0.92 28.65
N SER A 317 16.14 1.77 29.40
CA SER A 317 15.11 2.67 28.85
C SER A 317 15.79 3.90 28.24
N ILE A 318 15.48 4.20 26.99
CA ILE A 318 15.98 5.39 26.29
C ILE A 318 14.79 6.21 25.84
N SER A 319 14.76 7.50 26.21
CA SER A 319 13.74 8.47 25.80
C SER A 319 14.42 9.65 25.11
N GLY A 320 14.00 10.03 23.91
CA GLY A 320 14.60 11.14 23.15
C GLY A 320 13.95 11.35 21.79
N SER A 321 14.51 12.26 20.98
CA SER A 321 14.08 12.53 19.61
C SER A 321 14.37 11.34 18.67
N VAL A 322 13.81 11.32 17.46
CA VAL A 322 14.07 10.27 16.44
C VAL A 322 15.58 10.09 16.17
N ALA A 323 16.37 11.16 16.27
CA ALA A 323 17.82 11.10 16.14
C ALA A 323 18.50 10.36 17.30
N ASP A 324 17.95 10.44 18.52
CA ASP A 324 18.47 9.75 19.71
C ASP A 324 18.17 8.24 19.66
N LEU A 325 16.99 7.86 19.16
CA LEU A 325 16.62 6.46 18.91
C LEU A 325 17.50 5.81 17.82
N ARG A 326 17.89 6.59 16.80
CA ARG A 326 18.79 6.14 15.72
C ARG A 326 20.19 5.77 16.22
N GLY A 327 20.73 6.51 17.19
CA GLY A 327 22.02 6.20 17.81
C GLY A 327 21.96 4.92 18.63
N ALA A 328 20.91 4.77 19.44
CA ALA A 328 20.70 3.63 20.32
C ALA A 328 20.48 2.30 19.57
N ALA A 329 19.74 2.34 18.45
CA ALA A 329 19.49 1.16 17.62
C ALA A 329 20.77 0.59 16.98
N MET A 330 21.74 1.45 16.61
CA MET A 330 23.03 1.00 16.08
C MET A 330 23.90 0.33 17.16
N GLU A 331 23.94 0.89 18.37
CA GLU A 331 24.75 0.36 19.48
C GLU A 331 24.20 -0.98 20.00
N ALA A 332 22.87 -1.13 20.07
CA ALA A 332 22.23 -2.40 20.46
C ALA A 332 22.36 -3.51 19.39
N CYS A 333 22.41 -3.14 18.10
CA CYS A 333 22.73 -4.07 17.01
C CYS A 333 24.16 -4.63 17.09
N GLU A 334 25.14 -3.84 17.56
CA GLU A 334 26.52 -4.31 17.76
C GLU A 334 26.66 -5.27 18.96
N LEU A 335 25.78 -5.17 19.95
CA LEU A 335 25.83 -5.94 21.20
C LEU A 335 24.92 -7.18 21.23
N GLY A 336 24.08 -7.37 20.20
CA GLY A 336 23.17 -8.52 20.10
C GLY A 336 22.08 -8.53 21.18
N VAL A 337 21.53 -7.36 21.52
CA VAL A 337 20.51 -7.18 22.56
C VAL A 337 19.15 -6.90 21.91
N GLU A 338 18.08 -7.50 22.46
CA GLU A 338 16.69 -7.19 22.07
C GLU A 338 16.29 -5.81 22.59
N ILE A 339 15.69 -4.99 21.71
CA ILE A 339 15.21 -3.65 22.05
C ILE A 339 13.68 -3.69 22.13
N TYR A 340 13.14 -3.10 23.17
CA TYR A 340 11.71 -2.83 23.33
C TYR A 340 11.52 -1.31 23.22
N ALA A 341 10.63 -0.87 22.33
CA ALA A 341 10.23 0.53 22.24
C ALA A 341 8.83 0.69 22.85
N THR A 342 8.64 1.79 23.57
CA THR A 342 7.34 2.17 24.13
C THR A 342 6.90 3.46 23.46
N VAL A 343 5.73 3.46 22.82
CA VAL A 343 5.09 4.67 22.27
C VAL A 343 3.80 4.87 23.06
N ASP A 344 3.64 6.02 23.70
CA ASP A 344 2.49 6.38 24.55
C ASP A 344 2.09 5.33 25.62
N GLY A 345 3.07 4.55 26.10
CA GLY A 345 2.86 3.57 27.18
C GLY A 345 2.57 2.15 26.70
N ASP A 346 2.38 1.93 25.40
CA ASP A 346 2.20 0.61 24.81
C ASP A 346 3.55 0.01 24.37
N ILE A 347 3.79 -1.23 24.78
CA ILE A 347 5.01 -1.99 24.44
C ILE A 347 4.80 -2.62 23.07
N ILE A 348 5.59 -2.20 22.07
CA ILE A 348 5.56 -2.81 20.74
C ILE A 348 6.71 -3.84 20.68
N PRO A 349 6.42 -5.16 20.59
CA PRO A 349 7.46 -6.16 20.47
C PRO A 349 8.13 -6.07 19.09
N PHE A 350 9.45 -5.93 19.08
CA PHE A 350 10.25 -5.84 17.85
C PHE A 350 10.88 -7.20 17.52
N PHE A 351 10.49 -7.80 16.38
CA PHE A 351 11.14 -9.00 15.85
C PHE A 351 11.88 -8.65 14.55
N PRO A 352 13.22 -8.49 14.56
CA PRO A 352 13.96 -8.39 13.31
C PRO A 352 13.91 -9.77 12.62
N ARG A 353 13.06 -9.92 11.59
CA ARG A 353 13.10 -11.10 10.71
C ARG A 353 14.39 -11.05 9.89
N LEU A 354 15.40 -11.79 10.31
CA LEU A 354 16.62 -12.04 9.55
C LEU A 354 16.34 -12.99 8.37
N HIS A 355 15.85 -12.44 7.26
CA HIS A 355 16.01 -13.08 5.95
C HIS A 355 16.59 -12.04 4.99
N GLY A 356 17.90 -12.11 4.76
CA GLY A 356 18.57 -11.41 3.67
C GLY A 356 18.53 -9.88 3.72
N ARG A 357 19.52 -9.28 4.39
CA ARG A 357 20.04 -7.90 4.19
C ARG A 357 19.09 -6.69 4.25
N ILE A 358 17.82 -6.80 4.65
CA ILE A 358 16.93 -5.64 4.77
C ILE A 358 16.10 -5.75 6.07
N VAL A 359 16.06 -4.68 6.86
CA VAL A 359 15.12 -4.51 7.98
C VAL A 359 14.17 -3.38 7.60
N ASN A 360 12.87 -3.68 7.46
CA ASN A 360 11.84 -2.69 7.18
C ASN A 360 11.21 -2.21 8.49
N LEU A 361 11.14 -0.90 8.68
CA LEU A 361 10.32 -0.27 9.71
C LEU A 361 9.10 0.33 9.02
N ALA A 362 7.91 -0.11 9.39
CA ALA A 362 6.66 0.57 9.07
C ALA A 362 6.05 1.00 10.40
N PHE A 363 5.71 2.28 10.53
CA PHE A 363 4.91 2.78 11.65
C PHE A 363 3.45 2.76 11.19
N GLU A 364 2.60 2.02 11.89
CA GLU A 364 1.16 2.05 11.68
C GLU A 364 0.58 3.16 12.59
N GLU A 365 0.07 4.21 11.96
CA GLU A 365 -0.78 5.31 12.46
C GLU A 365 -0.30 6.19 13.64
N ALA A 366 -0.04 7.48 13.37
CA ALA A 366 -0.70 8.58 14.08
C ALA A 366 -0.51 9.94 13.35
N PHE A 367 -1.55 10.76 13.46
CA PHE A 367 -1.91 11.94 12.68
C PHE A 367 -1.15 13.25 13.03
N ALA A 368 -1.32 14.20 12.10
CA ALA A 368 -1.37 15.65 12.23
C ALA A 368 -0.05 16.45 12.10
N ASP A 369 -0.08 17.32 11.09
CA ASP A 369 0.81 18.44 10.80
C ASP A 369 2.26 18.12 10.35
N GLY A 370 2.38 17.81 9.06
CA GLY A 370 3.51 18.33 8.27
C GLY A 370 4.85 17.61 8.41
N LEU A 371 4.84 16.29 8.59
CA LEU A 371 6.03 15.47 8.41
C LEU A 371 5.77 14.49 7.26
N ASP A 372 6.53 14.63 6.17
CA ASP A 372 6.55 13.67 5.07
C ASP A 372 6.90 12.28 5.61
N ASP A 373 6.27 11.23 5.08
CA ASP A 373 6.54 9.82 5.35
C ASP A 373 8.04 9.49 5.11
N GLU A 374 8.89 9.71 6.10
CA GLU A 374 10.32 9.37 6.01
C GLU A 374 10.48 7.86 6.22
N LEU A 375 10.43 7.11 5.12
CA LEU A 375 10.80 5.70 5.07
C LEU A 375 12.27 5.53 5.51
N LEU A 376 12.50 5.07 6.74
CA LEU A 376 13.84 4.80 7.26
C LEU A 376 14.36 3.44 6.74
N ILE A 377 15.17 3.48 5.68
CA ILE A 377 15.88 2.31 5.14
C ILE A 377 17.27 2.22 5.78
N PHE A 378 17.58 1.13 6.49
CA PHE A 378 18.92 0.84 7.01
C PHE A 378 19.66 -0.12 6.08
N GLU A 379 20.81 0.29 5.53
CA GLU A 379 21.71 -0.60 4.80
C GLU A 379 22.97 -0.92 5.63
N ASN A 380 23.22 -2.22 5.85
CA ASN A 380 24.42 -2.88 6.40
C ASN A 380 24.61 -2.96 7.93
N CYS A 381 24.05 -4.01 8.56
CA CYS A 381 24.67 -4.61 9.74
C CYS A 381 25.87 -5.47 9.29
N ARG A 382 27.12 -5.03 9.52
CA ARG A 382 28.29 -5.87 9.25
C ARG A 382 28.51 -6.85 10.42
N THR A 383 28.48 -8.14 10.14
CA THR A 383 28.93 -9.20 11.07
C THR A 383 30.43 -9.05 11.40
N PRO A 384 30.86 -9.21 12.66
CA PRO A 384 32.29 -9.37 12.95
C PRO A 384 32.78 -10.71 12.40
N TYR A 385 33.88 -10.66 11.65
CA TYR A 385 34.58 -11.83 11.12
C TYR A 385 35.25 -12.58 12.29
N VAL A 386 34.73 -13.73 12.70
CA VAL A 386 35.42 -14.63 13.63
C VAL A 386 36.39 -15.50 12.83
N GLY A 387 37.64 -15.07 12.75
CA GLY A 387 38.72 -15.93 12.26
C GLY A 387 38.96 -17.07 13.25
N ARG A 388 38.75 -18.33 12.82
CA ARG A 388 39.31 -19.50 13.51
C ARG A 388 40.83 -19.50 13.32
N SER A 389 41.59 -19.30 14.39
CA SER A 389 42.95 -19.82 14.49
C SER A 389 42.92 -21.19 15.17
N VAL A 390 43.75 -22.09 14.65
CA VAL A 390 43.94 -23.52 14.99
C VAL A 390 43.90 -23.83 16.48
#